data_AF-A0A9D1XME5-F1
#
_entry.id   AF-A0A9D1XME5-F1
#
_cell.length_a   1.000
_cell.length_b   1.000
_cell.length_c   1.000
_cell.angle_alpha   90.00
_cell.angle_beta   90.00
_cell.angle_gamma   90.00
#
_symmetry.space_group_name_H-M   'P 1'
#
loop_
_entity.id
_entity.type
_entity.pdbx_description
1 polymer ?
#
loop_
_entity_poly.entity_id
_entity_poly.type
_entity_poly.pdbx_seq_one_letter_code
_entity_poly.pdbx_strand_id
1 'polypeptide(L)'
;MIVRGENMEVYIELTYLVNFMLILLAVEMMAILLNKELSYRIVLKHSFYLSSVIFLLYFDYYGWLILFIWAIIFVFLYHKQVFLYYPVFIFVYFSLVYFCSSIIKDAFIYNGILITPIDAGAIGLLIVSMFTVLMQILFIIYLKRKVRINEYLYDLEIMYQNHKYLIKGFLDSGNEVYYQGFPLILINQDIIGKYQAIDVINLDDLRNDEIEVIKLDYLLVNHQKLQDIYAGMIANIQYDCLLNKVLMGGIL
;
A
#
# COMPACT_ATOMS: atom_id res chain seq x y z
N MET A 1 7.29 -39.72 5.00
CA MET A 1 5.95 -40.34 5.03
C MET A 1 5.32 -39.87 6.32
N ILE A 2 4.41 -38.89 6.25
CA ILE A 2 3.76 -38.35 7.46
C ILE A 2 2.63 -39.33 7.80
N VAL A 3 2.90 -40.24 8.73
CA VAL A 3 1.96 -41.31 9.10
C VAL A 3 1.20 -40.87 10.35
N ARG A 4 -0.04 -40.40 10.17
CA ARG A 4 -1.11 -40.77 11.11
C ARG A 4 -1.47 -42.22 10.77
N GLY A 5 -2.02 -43.01 11.70
CA GLY A 5 -2.23 -44.47 11.56
C GLY A 5 -3.10 -44.97 10.40
N GLU A 6 -3.37 -44.16 9.37
CA GLU A 6 -3.87 -44.53 8.06
C GLU A 6 -2.90 -43.99 7.00
N ASN A 7 -2.45 -44.83 6.06
CA ASN A 7 -1.59 -44.43 4.95
C ASN A 7 -2.33 -43.44 4.04
N MET A 8 -2.33 -42.17 4.40
CA MET A 8 -2.92 -41.12 3.60
C MET A 8 -1.89 -40.68 2.56
N GLU A 9 -2.24 -40.88 1.29
CA GLU A 9 -1.43 -40.42 0.18
C GLU A 9 -1.60 -38.90 0.03
N VAL A 10 -0.48 -38.21 -0.25
CA VAL A 10 -0.41 -36.75 -0.37
C VAL A 10 0.39 -36.41 -1.61
N TYR A 11 -0.17 -35.56 -2.49
CA TYR A 11 0.63 -34.92 -3.53
C TYR A 11 1.47 -33.80 -2.91
N ILE A 12 2.78 -34.03 -2.83
CA ILE A 12 3.73 -33.07 -2.30
C ILE A 12 3.72 -31.80 -3.16
N GLU A 13 3.58 -31.95 -4.48
CA GLU A 13 3.51 -30.85 -5.44
C GLU A 13 2.27 -29.98 -5.22
N LEU A 14 1.12 -30.59 -4.96
CA LEU A 14 -0.12 -29.87 -4.66
C LEU A 14 0.00 -29.12 -3.32
N THR A 15 0.58 -29.79 -2.32
CA THR A 15 0.88 -29.18 -1.02
C THR A 15 1.81 -27.97 -1.20
N TYR A 16 2.83 -28.08 -2.06
CA TYR A 16 3.74 -26.98 -2.36
C TYR A 16 3.03 -25.80 -3.02
N LEU A 17 2.22 -26.06 -4.03
CA LEU A 17 1.47 -25.03 -4.74
C LEU A 17 0.48 -24.30 -3.81
N VAL A 18 -0.31 -25.04 -3.03
CA VAL A 18 -1.31 -24.47 -2.13
C VAL A 18 -0.63 -23.59 -1.08
N ASN A 19 0.44 -24.05 -0.45
CA ASN A 19 1.14 -23.25 0.56
C ASN A 19 1.85 -22.04 -0.02
N PHE A 20 2.42 -22.14 -1.22
CA PHE A 20 2.96 -20.96 -1.92
C PHE A 20 1.87 -19.91 -2.14
N MET A 21 0.67 -20.32 -2.59
CA MET A 21 -0.46 -19.40 -2.77
C MET A 21 -0.90 -18.78 -1.44
N LEU A 22 -0.97 -19.54 -0.35
CA LEU A 22 -1.32 -19.02 0.97
C LEU A 22 -0.30 -17.98 1.47
N ILE A 23 0.98 -18.23 1.27
CA ILE A 23 2.05 -17.29 1.63
C ILE A 23 1.95 -16.03 0.77
N LEU A 24 1.72 -16.17 -0.54
CA LEU A 24 1.54 -15.05 -1.46
C LEU A 24 0.40 -14.15 -0.99
N LEU A 25 -0.76 -14.74 -0.71
CA LEU A 25 -1.93 -14.03 -0.18
C LEU A 25 -1.64 -13.36 1.17
N ALA A 26 -0.92 -14.04 2.06
CA ALA A 26 -0.57 -13.47 3.35
C ALA A 26 0.33 -12.22 3.24
N VAL A 27 1.30 -12.24 2.33
CA VAL A 27 2.16 -11.06 2.07
C VAL A 27 1.37 -9.92 1.44
N GLU A 28 0.47 -10.21 0.49
CA GLU A 28 -0.39 -9.19 -0.15
C GLU A 28 -1.35 -8.55 0.85
N MET A 29 -2.04 -9.36 1.65
CA MET A 29 -2.96 -8.87 2.68
C MET A 29 -2.23 -8.07 3.76
N MET A 30 -1.05 -8.52 4.20
CA MET A 30 -0.20 -7.75 5.10
C MET A 30 0.15 -6.39 4.50
N ALA A 31 0.53 -6.35 3.22
CA ALA A 31 0.86 -5.11 2.53
C ALA A 31 -0.33 -4.15 2.47
N ILE A 32 -1.52 -4.66 2.14
CA ILE A 32 -2.77 -3.86 2.10
C ILE A 32 -3.10 -3.34 3.51
N LEU A 33 -3.14 -4.20 4.52
CA LEU A 33 -3.53 -3.85 5.90
C LEU A 33 -2.60 -2.79 6.51
N LEU A 34 -1.31 -2.86 6.20
CA LEU A 34 -0.30 -1.94 6.72
C LEU A 34 -0.01 -0.77 5.77
N ASN A 35 -0.77 -0.67 4.67
CA ASN A 35 -0.56 0.29 3.59
C ASN A 35 0.90 0.36 3.10
N LYS A 36 1.60 -0.78 3.13
CA LYS A 36 3.02 -0.88 2.78
C LYS A 36 3.18 -0.96 1.27
N GLU A 37 4.06 -0.13 0.75
CA GLU A 37 4.41 -0.12 -0.67
C GLU A 37 5.32 -1.31 -0.99
N LEU A 38 4.74 -2.34 -1.59
CA LEU A 38 5.48 -3.46 -2.19
C LEU A 38 5.03 -3.60 -3.64
N SER A 39 5.98 -3.55 -4.57
CA SER A 39 5.68 -3.89 -5.96
C SER A 39 5.39 -5.38 -6.08
N TYR A 40 4.61 -5.77 -7.09
CA TYR A 40 4.25 -7.17 -7.31
C TYR A 40 5.48 -8.11 -7.37
N ARG A 41 6.58 -7.66 -8.00
CA ARG A 41 7.84 -8.43 -8.06
C ARG A 41 8.46 -8.65 -6.68
N ILE A 42 8.40 -7.65 -5.81
CA ILE A 42 8.92 -7.76 -4.44
C ILE A 42 8.07 -8.71 -3.62
N VAL A 43 6.74 -8.62 -3.72
CA VAL A 43 5.80 -9.54 -3.07
C VAL A 43 6.10 -10.98 -3.47
N LEU A 44 6.27 -11.25 -4.77
CA LEU A 44 6.57 -12.59 -5.28
C LEU A 44 7.93 -13.11 -4.77
N LYS A 45 8.96 -12.24 -4.75
CA LYS A 45 10.28 -12.57 -4.19
C LYS A 45 10.21 -12.90 -2.69
N HIS A 46 9.48 -12.10 -1.91
CA HIS A 46 9.30 -12.33 -0.47
C HIS A 46 8.54 -13.63 -0.22
N SER A 47 7.49 -13.89 -0.98
CA SER A 47 6.69 -15.10 -0.90
C SER A 47 7.53 -16.35 -1.20
N PHE A 48 8.43 -16.26 -2.18
CA PHE A 48 9.37 -17.33 -2.50
C PHE A 48 10.31 -17.65 -1.33
N TYR A 49 10.92 -16.65 -0.69
CA TYR A 49 11.78 -16.90 0.48
C TYR A 49 11.00 -17.49 1.65
N LEU A 50 9.81 -16.99 1.92
CA LEU A 50 8.96 -17.47 3.01
C LEU A 50 8.48 -18.91 2.76
N SER A 51 8.36 -19.33 1.51
CA SER A 51 7.97 -20.70 1.13
C SER A 51 9.03 -21.75 1.43
N SER A 52 10.26 -21.35 1.78
CA SER A 52 11.32 -22.28 2.19
C SER A 52 10.96 -23.11 3.43
N VAL A 53 10.01 -22.66 4.25
CA VAL A 53 9.53 -23.43 5.41
C VAL A 53 8.89 -24.75 5.03
N ILE A 54 8.53 -24.96 3.77
CA ILE A 54 7.91 -26.21 3.34
C ILE A 54 8.83 -27.42 3.47
N PHE A 55 10.15 -27.21 3.53
CA PHE A 55 11.10 -28.27 3.85
C PHE A 55 10.93 -28.83 5.27
N LEU A 56 10.18 -28.15 6.15
CA LEU A 56 9.81 -28.66 7.47
C LEU A 56 8.90 -29.89 7.43
N LEU A 57 8.30 -30.22 6.27
CA LEU A 57 7.55 -31.46 6.09
C LEU A 57 8.41 -32.72 6.27
N TYR A 58 9.73 -32.59 6.11
CA TYR A 58 10.68 -33.69 6.28
C TYR A 58 11.21 -33.85 7.72
N PHE A 59 10.75 -33.02 8.66
CA PHE A 59 11.21 -33.03 10.06
C PHE A 59 10.04 -33.20 11.04
N ASP A 60 10.08 -34.23 11.88
CA ASP A 60 8.90 -34.66 12.66
C ASP A 60 8.73 -34.01 14.04
N TYR A 61 9.61 -33.10 14.47
CA TYR A 61 9.69 -32.73 15.90
C TYR A 61 9.56 -31.24 16.24
N TYR A 62 9.42 -30.33 15.26
CA TYR A 62 9.49 -28.90 15.54
C TYR A 62 8.36 -28.06 14.93
N GLY A 63 7.14 -28.23 15.44
CA GLY A 63 5.96 -27.47 14.98
C GLY A 63 6.07 -25.95 15.14
N TRP A 64 6.84 -25.47 16.12
CA TRP A 64 7.07 -24.04 16.35
C TRP A 64 8.23 -23.46 15.53
N LEU A 65 9.04 -24.30 14.87
CA LEU A 65 10.24 -23.86 14.13
C LEU A 65 9.91 -22.96 12.95
N ILE A 66 8.73 -23.14 12.36
CA ILE A 66 8.23 -22.29 11.28
C ILE A 66 8.21 -20.81 11.69
N LEU A 67 7.83 -20.52 12.94
CA LEU A 67 7.82 -19.15 13.46
C LEU A 67 9.24 -18.60 13.49
N PHE A 68 10.20 -19.34 14.06
CA PHE A 68 11.59 -18.88 14.15
C PHE A 68 12.23 -18.65 12.79
N ILE A 69 12.02 -19.57 11.83
CA ILE A 69 12.54 -19.42 10.46
C ILE A 69 11.96 -18.16 9.81
N TRP A 70 10.66 -17.93 9.91
CA TRP A 70 10.06 -16.71 9.40
C TRP A 70 10.51 -15.45 10.13
N ALA A 71 10.72 -15.49 11.45
CA ALA A 71 11.24 -14.34 12.18
C ALA A 71 12.61 -13.93 11.63
N ILE A 72 13.50 -14.91 11.40
CA ILE A 72 14.82 -14.68 10.80
C ILE A 72 14.68 -14.09 9.39
N ILE A 73 13.84 -14.67 8.52
CA ILE A 73 13.60 -14.15 7.17
C ILE A 73 13.06 -12.71 7.23
N PHE A 74 12.10 -12.41 8.11
CA PHE A 74 11.55 -11.07 8.28
C PHE A 74 12.59 -10.06 8.75
N VAL A 75 13.52 -10.45 9.64
CA VAL A 75 14.65 -9.59 10.05
C VAL A 75 15.50 -9.18 8.85
N PHE A 76 15.76 -10.09 7.92
CA PHE A 76 16.49 -9.77 6.69
C PHE A 76 15.68 -8.94 5.69
N LEU A 77 14.36 -9.14 5.60
CA LEU A 77 13.52 -8.44 4.62
C LEU A 77 13.10 -7.03 5.06
N TYR A 78 12.84 -6.82 6.35
CA TYR A 78 12.16 -5.63 6.86
C TYR A 78 12.88 -4.90 7.99
N HIS A 79 14.01 -5.43 8.45
CA HIS A 79 14.93 -4.80 9.43
C HIS A 79 14.21 -4.17 10.64
N LYS A 80 14.08 -2.84 10.69
CA LYS A 80 13.51 -2.11 11.84
C LYS A 80 11.99 -2.25 11.98
N GLN A 81 11.29 -2.66 10.93
CA GLN A 81 9.82 -2.74 10.90
C GLN A 81 9.26 -4.14 11.21
N VAL A 82 10.14 -5.08 11.59
CA VAL A 82 9.77 -6.48 11.88
C VAL A 82 8.70 -6.58 12.94
N PHE A 83 8.79 -5.79 14.01
CA PHE A 83 7.84 -5.83 15.13
C PHE A 83 6.39 -5.56 14.72
N LEU A 84 6.17 -4.83 13.62
CA LEU A 84 4.84 -4.60 13.08
C LEU A 84 4.47 -5.63 12.01
N TYR A 85 5.40 -5.94 11.10
CA TYR A 85 5.10 -6.72 9.90
C TYR A 85 4.99 -8.21 10.19
N TYR A 86 5.86 -8.73 11.04
CA TYR A 86 5.92 -10.14 11.34
C TYR A 86 4.67 -10.65 12.10
N PRO A 87 4.19 -9.98 13.17
CA PRO A 87 2.96 -10.42 13.84
C PRO A 87 1.72 -10.37 12.94
N VAL A 88 1.60 -9.33 12.10
CA VAL A 88 0.49 -9.21 11.14
C VAL A 88 0.56 -10.32 10.10
N PHE A 89 1.74 -10.60 9.55
CA PHE A 89 1.93 -11.71 8.62
C PHE A 89 1.54 -13.05 9.24
N ILE A 90 2.00 -13.37 10.46
CA ILE A 90 1.64 -14.60 11.16
C ILE A 90 0.13 -14.71 11.33
N PHE A 91 -0.50 -13.64 11.83
CA PHE A 91 -1.94 -13.60 12.06
C PHE A 91 -2.72 -13.89 10.77
N VAL A 92 -2.36 -13.20 9.68
CA VAL A 92 -3.00 -13.40 8.38
C VAL A 92 -2.75 -14.81 7.85
N TYR A 93 -1.50 -15.28 7.88
CA TYR A 93 -1.14 -16.60 7.36
C TYR A 93 -1.91 -17.72 8.06
N PHE A 94 -1.90 -17.76 9.40
CA PHE A 94 -2.61 -18.82 10.13
C PHE A 94 -4.12 -18.71 9.97
N SER A 95 -4.65 -17.49 9.83
CA SER A 95 -6.08 -17.30 9.49
C SER A 95 -6.42 -17.92 8.13
N LEU A 96 -5.57 -17.71 7.11
CA LEU A 96 -5.74 -18.29 5.78
C LEU A 96 -5.60 -19.81 5.79
N VAL A 97 -4.59 -20.35 6.48
CA VAL A 97 -4.40 -21.80 6.63
C VAL A 97 -5.61 -22.44 7.29
N TYR A 98 -6.10 -21.85 8.39
CA TYR A 98 -7.27 -22.35 9.10
C TYR A 98 -8.52 -22.30 8.22
N PHE A 99 -8.74 -21.19 7.53
CA PHE A 99 -9.83 -21.04 6.56
C PHE A 99 -9.78 -22.12 5.47
N CYS A 100 -8.63 -22.33 4.83
CA CYS A 100 -8.49 -23.36 3.80
C CYS A 100 -8.65 -24.78 4.35
N SER A 101 -8.14 -25.06 5.56
CA SER A 101 -8.33 -26.36 6.22
C SER A 101 -9.80 -26.66 6.53
N SER A 102 -10.63 -25.63 6.75
CA SER A 102 -12.06 -25.81 7.01
C SER A 102 -12.89 -26.08 5.75
N ILE A 103 -12.34 -25.75 4.57
CA ILE A 103 -13.01 -25.88 3.27
C ILE A 103 -12.58 -27.15 2.53
N ILE A 104 -11.29 -27.47 2.58
CA ILE A 104 -10.74 -28.64 1.91
C ILE A 104 -10.99 -29.86 2.79
N LYS A 105 -11.78 -30.79 2.26
CA LYS A 105 -12.09 -32.06 2.92
C LYS A 105 -10.78 -32.80 3.26
N ASP A 106 -10.70 -33.31 4.49
CA ASP A 106 -9.58 -34.11 5.01
C ASP A 106 -8.21 -33.41 5.04
N ALA A 107 -8.17 -32.09 4.78
CA ALA A 107 -6.96 -31.30 4.97
C ALA A 107 -6.65 -31.11 6.46
N PHE A 108 -5.36 -31.07 6.79
CA PHE A 108 -4.90 -30.85 8.16
C PHE A 108 -3.62 -30.03 8.18
N ILE A 109 -3.29 -29.51 9.35
CA ILE A 109 -2.13 -28.66 9.54
C ILE A 109 -1.01 -29.50 10.17
N TYR A 110 0.14 -29.56 9.51
CA TYR A 110 1.35 -30.23 9.99
C TYR A 110 2.50 -29.24 10.05
N ASN A 111 3.12 -29.06 11.23
CA ASN A 111 4.18 -28.07 11.45
C ASN A 111 3.84 -26.64 10.95
N GLY A 112 2.56 -26.26 11.04
CA GLY A 112 2.05 -24.97 10.54
C GLY A 112 1.81 -24.90 9.04
N ILE A 113 2.05 -25.98 8.30
CA ILE A 113 1.85 -26.09 6.85
C ILE A 113 0.54 -26.83 6.59
N LEU A 114 -0.26 -26.33 5.64
CA LEU A 114 -1.49 -27.02 5.23
C LEU A 114 -1.15 -28.23 4.37
N ILE A 115 -1.52 -29.43 4.81
CA ILE A 115 -1.41 -30.65 4.03
C ILE A 115 -2.72 -30.88 3.27
N THR A 116 -2.60 -31.02 1.96
CA THR A 116 -3.74 -31.25 1.06
C THR A 116 -3.76 -32.72 0.64
N PRO A 117 -4.79 -33.51 1.00
CA PRO A 117 -4.88 -34.92 0.64
C PRO A 117 -5.14 -35.11 -0.87
N ILE A 118 -4.88 -36.32 -1.38
CA ILE A 118 -5.18 -36.67 -2.78
C ILE A 118 -6.67 -36.58 -3.09
N ASP A 119 -7.51 -37.05 -2.16
CA ASP A 119 -8.96 -37.01 -2.28
C ASP A 119 -9.55 -35.64 -1.90
N ALA A 120 -8.73 -34.58 -1.93
CA ALA A 120 -9.19 -33.21 -1.71
C ALA A 120 -10.37 -32.93 -2.64
N GLY A 121 -11.54 -32.70 -2.03
CA GLY A 121 -12.77 -32.49 -2.79
C GLY A 121 -12.60 -31.36 -3.79
N ALA A 122 -12.91 -31.62 -5.07
CA ALA A 122 -12.74 -30.65 -6.16
C ALA A 122 -13.43 -29.30 -5.87
N ILE A 123 -14.54 -29.33 -5.13
CA ILE A 123 -15.29 -28.14 -4.70
C ILE A 123 -14.44 -27.27 -3.75
N GLY A 124 -13.76 -27.87 -2.78
CA GLY A 124 -12.93 -27.14 -1.82
C GLY A 124 -11.74 -26.45 -2.50
N LEU A 125 -11.06 -27.16 -3.40
CA LEU A 125 -9.96 -26.59 -4.21
C LEU A 125 -10.46 -25.48 -5.15
N LEU A 126 -11.66 -25.63 -5.71
CA LEU A 126 -12.29 -24.59 -6.54
C LEU A 126 -12.57 -23.32 -5.72
N ILE A 127 -13.11 -23.46 -4.50
CA ILE A 127 -13.38 -22.31 -3.62
C ILE A 127 -12.08 -21.59 -3.25
N VAL A 128 -11.03 -22.33 -2.86
CA VAL A 128 -9.72 -21.75 -2.51
C VAL A 128 -9.07 -21.06 -3.71
N SER A 129 -9.17 -21.64 -4.91
CA SER A 129 -8.63 -21.02 -6.12
C SER A 129 -9.38 -19.75 -6.51
N MET A 130 -10.72 -19.74 -6.44
CA MET A 130 -11.53 -18.53 -6.65
C MET A 130 -11.19 -17.43 -5.64
N PHE A 131 -11.06 -17.77 -4.36
CA PHE A 131 -10.65 -16.83 -3.32
C PHE A 131 -9.26 -16.24 -3.62
N THR A 132 -8.31 -17.07 -4.05
CA THR A 132 -6.97 -16.62 -4.43
C THR A 132 -7.03 -15.62 -5.59
N VAL A 133 -7.80 -15.92 -6.64
CA VAL A 133 -7.99 -15.00 -7.78
C VAL A 133 -8.62 -13.68 -7.35
N LEU A 134 -9.64 -13.70 -6.50
CA LEU A 134 -10.29 -12.49 -5.98
C LEU A 134 -9.28 -11.59 -5.26
N MET A 135 -8.45 -12.17 -4.40
CA MET A 135 -7.42 -11.43 -3.67
C MET A 135 -6.34 -10.86 -4.59
N GLN A 136 -5.93 -11.58 -5.63
CA GLN A 136 -5.01 -11.05 -6.65
C GLN A 136 -5.61 -9.82 -7.36
N ILE A 137 -6.90 -9.85 -7.71
CA ILE A 137 -7.59 -8.71 -8.32
C ILE A 137 -7.59 -7.50 -7.36
N LEU A 138 -7.93 -7.73 -6.08
CA LEU A 138 -7.91 -6.68 -5.06
C LEU A 138 -6.53 -6.05 -4.90
N PHE A 139 -5.47 -6.86 -4.90
CA PHE A 139 -4.09 -6.38 -4.80
C PHE A 139 -3.69 -5.54 -6.03
N ILE A 140 -4.08 -5.95 -7.24
CA ILE A 140 -3.85 -5.16 -8.46
C ILE A 140 -4.58 -3.82 -8.39
N ILE A 141 -5.84 -3.80 -7.93
CA ILE A 141 -6.61 -2.56 -7.75
C ILE A 141 -5.92 -1.64 -6.73
N TYR A 142 -5.45 -2.20 -5.61
CA TYR A 142 -4.70 -1.46 -4.60
C TYR A 142 -3.44 -0.79 -5.19
N LEU A 143 -2.65 -1.53 -5.96
CA LEU A 143 -1.48 -0.98 -6.65
C LEU A 143 -1.86 0.12 -7.64
N LYS A 144 -2.88 -0.09 -8.47
CA LYS A 144 -3.35 0.91 -9.45
C LYS A 144 -3.84 2.20 -8.79
N ARG A 145 -4.61 2.11 -7.70
CA ARG A 145 -5.06 3.28 -6.94
C ARG A 145 -3.87 4.11 -6.46
N LYS A 146 -2.83 3.45 -5.96
CA LYS A 146 -1.66 4.12 -5.40
C LYS A 146 -0.76 4.74 -6.48
N VAL A 147 -0.59 4.06 -7.61
CA VAL A 147 0.09 4.64 -8.80
C VAL A 147 -0.63 5.88 -9.28
N ARG A 148 -1.96 5.87 -9.36
CA ARG A 148 -2.75 7.04 -9.77
C ARG A 148 -2.57 8.24 -8.84
N ILE A 149 -2.45 8.02 -7.52
CA ILE A 149 -2.17 9.12 -6.57
C ILE A 149 -0.80 9.76 -6.85
N ASN A 150 0.21 8.95 -7.19
CA ASN A 150 1.53 9.47 -7.56
C ASN A 150 1.54 10.20 -8.91
N GLU A 151 0.66 9.86 -9.85
CA GLU A 151 0.51 10.59 -11.11
C GLU A 151 -0.02 12.03 -10.91
N TYR A 152 -0.70 12.29 -9.79
CA TYR A 152 -1.19 13.63 -9.42
C TYR A 152 -0.20 14.43 -8.57
N LEU A 153 0.97 13.89 -8.25
CA LEU A 153 2.02 14.62 -7.54
C LEU A 153 3.01 15.21 -8.55
N TYR A 154 3.10 16.53 -8.57
CA TYR A 154 3.96 17.29 -9.44
C TYR A 154 5.09 17.95 -8.63
N ASP A 155 6.31 17.90 -9.15
CA ASP A 155 7.41 18.68 -8.60
C ASP A 155 7.21 20.16 -8.98
N LEU A 156 7.21 21.02 -7.97
CA LEU A 156 6.96 22.45 -8.10
C LEU A 156 8.17 23.26 -7.65
N GLU A 157 8.42 24.34 -8.37
CA GLU A 157 9.31 25.40 -7.93
C GLU A 157 8.52 26.71 -7.77
N ILE A 158 8.49 27.21 -6.54
CA ILE A 158 7.83 28.48 -6.18
C ILE A 158 8.90 29.53 -5.96
N MET A 159 8.71 30.69 -6.59
CA MET A 159 9.49 31.89 -6.29
C MET A 159 8.61 32.91 -5.57
N TYR A 160 9.05 33.32 -4.39
CA TYR A 160 8.40 34.35 -3.60
C TYR A 160 9.44 35.23 -2.94
N GLN A 161 9.39 36.54 -3.17
CA GLN A 161 10.32 37.53 -2.63
C GLN A 161 11.79 37.14 -2.86
N ASN A 162 12.13 36.73 -4.10
CA ASN A 162 13.46 36.24 -4.50
C ASN A 162 13.95 34.97 -3.76
N HIS A 163 13.09 34.27 -3.03
CA HIS A 163 13.39 32.98 -2.42
C HIS A 163 12.74 31.84 -3.19
N LYS A 164 13.55 30.82 -3.47
CA LYS A 164 13.14 29.63 -4.22
C LYS A 164 12.78 28.50 -3.26
N TYR A 165 11.58 27.93 -3.44
CA TYR A 165 11.07 26.79 -2.69
C TYR A 165 10.81 25.63 -3.65
N LEU A 166 11.33 24.45 -3.32
CA LEU A 166 11.11 23.21 -4.07
C LEU A 166 10.17 22.32 -3.26
N ILE A 167 8.96 22.08 -3.78
CA ILE A 167 7.91 21.37 -3.06
C ILE A 167 7.16 20.40 -3.98
N LYS A 168 6.32 19.53 -3.41
CA LYS A 168 5.44 18.64 -4.18
C LYS A 168 3.98 19.08 -4.12
N GLY A 169 3.41 19.40 -5.27
CA GLY A 169 2.02 19.75 -5.41
C GLY A 169 1.15 18.54 -5.75
N PHE A 170 0.09 18.30 -4.99
CA PHE A 170 -0.95 17.36 -5.37
C PHE A 170 -2.00 18.07 -6.22
N LEU A 171 -2.32 17.52 -7.40
CA LEU A 171 -3.39 18.02 -8.25
C LEU A 171 -4.75 17.61 -7.67
N ASP A 172 -5.38 18.57 -7.01
CA ASP A 172 -6.70 18.38 -6.44
C ASP A 172 -7.77 18.82 -7.46
N SER A 173 -8.47 17.83 -8.04
CA SER A 173 -9.58 18.11 -8.93
C SER A 173 -10.78 18.78 -8.26
N GLY A 174 -10.84 18.76 -6.92
CA GLY A 174 -11.87 19.44 -6.13
C GLY A 174 -11.48 20.84 -5.68
N ASN A 175 -10.24 21.29 -5.90
CA ASN A 175 -9.87 22.67 -5.61
C ASN A 175 -10.44 23.61 -6.69
N GLU A 176 -11.62 24.16 -6.40
CA GLU A 176 -12.33 25.16 -7.21
C GLU A 176 -12.22 26.57 -6.61
N VAL A 177 -11.20 26.83 -5.78
CA VAL A 177 -11.04 28.14 -5.13
C VAL A 177 -10.46 29.16 -6.12
N TYR A 178 -11.09 30.33 -6.18
CA TYR A 178 -10.66 31.46 -7.00
C TYR A 178 -10.48 32.71 -6.14
N TYR A 179 -9.49 33.52 -6.47
CA TYR A 179 -9.31 34.86 -5.95
C TYR A 179 -9.38 35.86 -7.11
N GLN A 180 -10.33 36.80 -7.05
CA GLN A 180 -10.54 37.82 -8.10
C GLN A 180 -10.67 37.23 -9.52
N GLY A 181 -11.28 36.04 -9.64
CA GLY A 181 -11.43 35.32 -10.91
C GLY A 181 -10.20 34.54 -11.38
N PHE A 182 -9.09 34.58 -10.64
CA PHE A 182 -7.90 33.77 -10.89
C PHE A 182 -7.91 32.49 -10.04
N PRO A 183 -7.54 31.33 -10.61
CA PRO A 183 -7.47 30.08 -9.84
C PRO A 183 -6.38 30.17 -8.77
N LEU A 184 -6.72 29.75 -7.56
CA LEU A 184 -5.86 29.82 -6.38
C LEU A 184 -5.20 28.46 -6.10
N ILE A 185 -3.88 28.43 -5.91
CA ILE A 185 -3.20 27.26 -5.34
C ILE A 185 -3.19 27.36 -3.82
N LEU A 186 -3.23 26.24 -3.10
CA LEU A 186 -3.17 26.25 -1.63
C LEU A 186 -1.83 25.71 -1.17
N ILE A 187 -1.12 26.44 -0.31
CA ILE A 187 0.20 26.06 0.20
C ILE A 187 0.12 25.91 1.71
N ASN A 188 0.80 24.91 2.24
CA ASN A 188 0.91 24.74 3.69
C ASN A 188 1.72 25.90 4.28
N GLN A 189 1.17 26.56 5.29
CA GLN A 189 1.83 27.65 6.04
C GLN A 189 3.23 27.28 6.54
N ASP A 190 3.48 26.01 6.86
CA ASP A 190 4.77 25.52 7.36
C ASP A 190 5.92 25.65 6.33
N ILE A 191 5.60 25.77 5.04
CA ILE A 191 6.60 25.82 3.96
C ILE A 191 7.20 27.22 3.82
N ILE A 192 6.33 28.22 3.78
CA ILE A 192 6.71 29.62 3.63
C ILE A 192 6.56 30.25 5.01
N GLY A 193 7.61 30.19 5.82
CA GLY A 193 7.51 30.59 7.24
C GLY A 193 7.26 32.09 7.47
N LYS A 194 7.72 32.96 6.57
CA LYS A 194 7.44 34.41 6.64
C LYS A 194 6.90 34.89 5.30
N TYR A 195 5.67 35.38 5.30
CA TYR A 195 5.02 35.96 4.14
C TYR A 195 4.21 37.19 4.54
N GLN A 196 3.87 37.99 3.54
CA GLN A 196 2.99 39.14 3.68
C GLN A 196 1.68 38.83 2.96
N ALA A 197 0.60 38.67 3.74
CA ALA A 197 -0.75 38.51 3.21
C ALA A 197 -1.21 39.81 2.54
N ILE A 198 -1.83 39.67 1.38
CA ILE A 198 -2.40 40.76 0.58
C ILE A 198 -3.90 40.87 0.83
N ASP A 199 -4.55 39.73 1.11
CA ASP A 199 -5.98 39.64 1.40
C ASP A 199 -6.29 38.39 2.21
N VAL A 200 -7.53 38.26 2.71
CA VAL A 200 -8.01 37.08 3.42
C VAL A 200 -9.36 36.64 2.84
N ILE A 201 -9.45 35.37 2.46
CA ILE A 201 -10.68 34.74 1.97
C ILE A 201 -11.25 33.89 3.10
N ASN A 202 -12.50 34.15 3.48
CA ASN A 202 -13.23 33.27 4.37
C ASN A 202 -13.94 32.20 3.56
N LEU A 203 -13.65 30.94 3.84
CA LEU A 203 -14.44 29.83 3.32
C LEU A 203 -15.71 29.69 4.18
N ASP A 204 -16.87 29.84 3.57
CA ASP A 204 -18.19 29.68 4.22
C ASP A 204 -18.51 28.21 4.59
N ASP A 205 -17.59 27.27 4.34
CA ASP A 205 -17.75 25.87 4.71
C ASP A 205 -17.43 25.63 6.19
N LEU A 206 -18.04 24.58 6.75
CA LEU A 206 -18.14 24.16 8.16
C LEU A 206 -16.88 24.22 9.06
N ARG A 207 -15.70 24.56 8.51
CA ARG A 207 -14.44 24.69 9.25
C ARG A 207 -14.05 26.13 9.62
N ASN A 208 -14.69 27.17 9.07
CA ASN A 208 -14.29 28.57 9.29
C ASN A 208 -12.76 28.77 9.18
N ASP A 209 -12.17 28.23 8.12
CA ASP A 209 -10.74 28.40 7.87
C ASP A 209 -10.54 29.70 7.07
N GLU A 210 -9.76 30.62 7.63
CA GLU A 210 -9.31 31.84 6.95
C GLU A 210 -8.13 31.49 6.04
N ILE A 211 -8.27 31.78 4.74
CA ILE A 211 -7.20 31.60 3.76
C ILE A 211 -6.53 32.95 3.53
N GLU A 212 -5.29 33.09 4.00
CA GLU A 212 -4.49 34.27 3.73
C GLU A 212 -3.90 34.20 2.31
N VAL A 213 -4.16 35.20 1.49
CA VAL A 213 -3.76 35.22 0.08
C VAL A 213 -2.44 35.96 -0.09
N ILE A 214 -1.51 35.33 -0.80
CA ILE A 214 -0.25 35.93 -1.23
C ILE A 214 -0.14 35.90 -2.75
N LYS A 215 0.61 36.85 -3.32
CA LYS A 215 0.97 36.85 -4.74
C LYS A 215 2.36 36.25 -4.92
N LEU A 216 2.50 35.28 -5.81
CA LEU A 216 3.78 34.65 -6.14
C LEU A 216 4.46 35.38 -7.30
N ASP A 217 5.80 35.35 -7.32
CA ASP A 217 6.58 35.91 -8.43
C ASP A 217 6.45 35.01 -9.67
N TYR A 218 6.62 33.70 -9.48
CA TYR A 218 6.28 32.68 -10.45
C TYR A 218 6.12 31.30 -9.79
N LEU A 219 5.40 30.42 -10.48
CA LEU A 219 5.32 28.99 -10.21
C LEU A 219 5.84 28.25 -11.44
N LEU A 220 6.78 27.33 -11.25
CA LEU A 220 7.24 26.43 -12.30
C LEU A 220 6.66 25.03 -12.02
N VAL A 221 5.88 24.51 -12.96
CA VAL A 221 5.28 23.18 -12.92
C VAL A 221 5.62 22.46 -14.22
N ASN A 222 6.22 21.27 -14.15
CA ASN A 222 6.58 20.50 -15.35
C ASN A 222 7.30 21.33 -16.43
N HIS A 223 8.30 22.13 -16.04
CA HIS A 223 9.07 23.02 -16.92
C HIS A 223 8.28 24.19 -17.54
N GLN A 224 7.01 24.37 -17.20
CA GLN A 224 6.22 25.53 -17.60
C GLN A 224 6.22 26.57 -16.49
N LYS A 225 6.60 27.80 -16.82
CA LYS A 225 6.64 28.93 -15.90
C LYS A 225 5.32 29.69 -16.00
N LEU A 226 4.54 29.62 -14.92
CA LEU A 226 3.32 30.38 -14.75
C LEU A 226 3.62 31.65 -13.94
N GLN A 227 3.08 32.78 -14.40
CA GLN A 227 3.22 34.10 -13.78
C GLN A 227 1.84 34.60 -13.33
N ASP A 228 1.82 35.61 -12.45
CA ASP A 228 0.58 36.20 -11.91
C ASP A 228 -0.34 35.18 -11.23
N ILE A 229 0.24 34.30 -10.41
CA ILE A 229 -0.50 33.32 -9.59
C ILE A 229 -0.65 33.84 -8.17
N TYR A 230 -1.82 33.59 -7.61
CA TYR A 230 -2.10 33.75 -6.19
C TYR A 230 -2.01 32.41 -5.49
N ALA A 231 -1.48 32.42 -4.27
CA ALA A 231 -1.48 31.26 -3.38
C ALA A 231 -2.23 31.61 -2.10
N GLY A 232 -3.09 30.68 -1.66
CA GLY A 232 -3.74 30.71 -0.36
C GLY A 232 -2.92 29.93 0.65
N MET A 233 -2.62 30.54 1.79
CA MET A 233 -1.89 29.92 2.88
C MET A 233 -2.88 29.27 3.83
N ILE A 234 -2.81 27.94 3.95
CA ILE A 234 -3.74 27.15 4.77
C ILE A 234 -2.96 26.26 5.74
N ALA A 235 -3.48 26.12 6.95
CA ALA A 235 -2.95 25.20 7.95
C ALA A 235 -3.52 23.78 7.76
N ASN A 236 -2.80 22.76 8.23
CA ASN A 236 -3.29 21.37 8.32
C ASN A 236 -3.63 20.66 6.99
N ILE A 237 -2.96 21.00 5.89
CA ILE A 237 -3.04 20.18 4.68
C ILE A 237 -2.01 19.04 4.70
N GLN A 238 -2.41 17.87 4.19
CA GLN A 238 -1.57 16.66 4.17
C GLN A 238 -0.39 16.77 3.20
N TYR A 239 -0.52 17.60 2.16
CA TYR A 239 0.46 17.79 1.10
C TYR A 239 1.09 19.17 1.21
N ASP A 240 2.26 19.36 0.61
CA ASP A 240 2.94 20.65 0.63
C ASP A 240 2.11 21.74 -0.09
N CYS A 241 1.50 21.38 -1.22
CA CYS A 241 0.66 22.25 -2.00
C CYS A 241 -0.50 21.48 -2.65
N LEU A 242 -1.66 22.11 -2.75
CA LEU A 242 -2.80 21.65 -3.55
C LEU A 242 -2.93 22.53 -4.79
N LEU A 243 -2.74 21.92 -5.97
CA LEU A 243 -2.85 22.60 -7.25
C LEU A 243 -4.32 22.65 -7.69
N ASN A 244 -4.72 23.78 -8.27
CA ASN A 244 -6.02 23.94 -8.90
C ASN A 244 -6.01 23.31 -10.30
N LYS A 245 -7.03 22.51 -10.62
CA LYS A 245 -7.16 21.83 -11.92
C LYS A 245 -7.13 22.79 -13.11
N VAL A 246 -7.66 24.00 -12.99
CA VAL A 246 -7.75 24.96 -14.10
C VAL A 246 -6.38 25.50 -14.48
N LEU A 247 -5.46 25.64 -13.52
CA LEU A 247 -4.06 26.00 -13.80
C LEU A 247 -3.34 24.93 -14.63
N MET A 248 -3.77 23.68 -14.51
CA MET A 248 -3.21 22.55 -15.26
C MET A 248 -3.90 22.32 -16.61
N GLY A 249 -5.02 23.02 -16.90
CA GLY A 249 -5.79 22.86 -18.13
C GLY A 249 -5.09 23.32 -19.41
N GLY A 250 -3.98 24.04 -19.30
CA GLY A 250 -3.06 24.34 -20.41
C GLY A 250 -1.81 23.46 -20.45
N ILE A 251 -1.66 22.50 -19.52
CA ILE A 251 -0.44 21.73 -19.25
C ILE A 251 -0.61 20.23 -19.55
N LEU A 252 -1.83 19.71 -19.43
CA LEU A 252 -2.25 18.36 -19.85
C LEU A 252 -2.52 18.30 -21.36
#